data_AF-A0A9P0XEQ3-F1
#
_entry.id   AF-A0A9P0XEQ3-F1
#
_cell.length_a   1.000
_cell.length_b   1.000
_cell.length_c   1.000
_cell.angle_alpha   90.00
_cell.angle_beta   90.00
_cell.angle_gamma   90.00
#
_symmetry.space_group_name_H-M   'P 1'
#
loop_
_entity.id
_entity.type
_entity.pdbx_description
1 polymer ?
#
loop_
_entity_poly.entity_id
_entity_poly.type
_entity_poly.pdbx_seq_one_letter_code
_entity_poly.pdbx_strand_id
1 'polypeptide(L)'
;MNMHFSLVFMTLLIVSINAYKIASLDESWICRIKKTCVDCLQLGHCSWCRIKSVCFSERTNPAEQFCNETVRTHNYEMSLYENTRCACEDTEMENNCRPEGMTEGPECHARGKCVCGKCFCNANPDPENPSKVIIGDHCEYDNFSCDGPKCNEGPYSINELHIYAEENADVSEVEQPLEE
;
A
#
# COMPACT_ATOMS: atom_id res chain seq x y z
N MET A 1 41.48 36.97 46.11
CA MET A 1 40.45 37.02 45.05
C MET A 1 40.18 35.66 44.37
N ASN A 2 40.65 34.52 44.92
CA ASN A 2 40.59 33.22 44.22
C ASN A 2 39.48 32.28 44.71
N MET A 3 38.88 32.53 45.87
CA MET A 3 37.92 31.58 46.49
C MET A 3 36.50 31.68 45.91
N HIS A 4 36.08 32.88 45.47
CA HIS A 4 34.76 33.08 44.85
C HIS A 4 34.67 32.52 43.43
N PHE A 5 35.75 32.58 42.65
CA PHE A 5 35.78 32.03 41.30
C PHE A 5 35.63 30.50 41.27
N SER A 6 36.25 29.78 42.20
CA SER A 6 36.10 28.32 42.31
C SER A 6 34.68 27.91 42.73
N LEU A 7 34.03 28.66 43.61
CA LEU A 7 32.65 28.39 44.04
C LEU A 7 31.66 28.58 42.89
N VAL A 8 31.82 29.63 42.09
CA VAL A 8 30.98 29.89 40.90
C VAL A 8 31.19 28.84 39.80
N PHE A 9 32.43 28.40 39.60
CA PHE A 9 32.72 27.32 38.64
C PHE A 9 32.13 25.97 39.08
N MET A 10 32.22 25.65 40.37
CA MET A 10 31.64 24.42 40.93
C MET A 10 30.11 24.42 40.88
N THR A 11 29.44 25.56 41.12
CA THR A 11 27.98 25.63 40.99
C THR A 11 27.52 25.53 39.53
N LEU A 12 28.25 26.12 38.58
CA LEU A 12 27.96 25.96 37.14
C LEU A 12 28.15 24.51 36.65
N LEU A 13 29.12 23.79 37.19
CA LEU A 13 29.31 22.35 36.90
C LEU A 13 28.18 21.50 37.49
N ILE A 14 27.68 21.81 38.68
CA ILE A 14 26.55 21.07 39.29
C ILE A 14 25.23 21.32 38.55
N VAL A 15 25.01 22.54 38.04
CA VAL A 15 23.81 22.87 37.23
C VAL A 15 23.85 22.18 35.86
N SER A 16 25.03 22.07 35.24
CA SER A 16 25.16 21.41 33.92
C SER A 16 25.05 19.88 33.98
N ILE A 17 25.43 19.23 35.08
CA ILE A 17 25.25 17.78 35.27
C ILE A 17 23.76 17.39 35.41
N ASN A 18 22.91 18.29 35.93
CA ASN A 18 21.48 18.04 36.08
C ASN A 18 20.64 18.29 34.81
N ALA A 19 21.23 18.89 33.76
CA ALA A 19 20.51 19.25 32.54
C ALA A 19 20.41 18.13 31.50
N TYR A 20 21.15 17.02 31.65
CA TYR A 20 21.20 15.94 30.67
C TYR A 20 20.68 14.61 31.23
N LYS A 21 19.46 14.61 31.74
CA LYS A 21 18.60 13.42 31.69
C LYS A 21 17.38 13.75 30.85
N ILE A 22 17.61 13.89 29.55
CA ILE A 22 16.53 13.66 28.60
C ILE A 22 16.22 12.16 28.75
N ALA A 23 15.21 11.84 29.56
CA ALA A 23 14.75 10.48 29.72
C ALA A 23 14.45 9.94 28.31
N SER A 24 15.10 8.84 27.93
CA SER A 24 14.76 8.13 26.71
C SER A 24 13.28 7.79 26.79
N LEU A 25 12.46 8.46 25.98
CA LEU A 25 11.03 8.21 25.92
C LEU A 25 10.84 6.78 25.43
N ASP A 26 10.27 5.93 26.28
CA ASP A 26 9.93 4.55 25.92
C ASP A 26 8.95 4.58 24.74
N GLU A 27 9.36 3.99 23.62
CA GLU A 27 8.56 3.89 22.39
C GLU A 27 7.15 3.34 22.64
N SER A 28 6.98 2.53 23.69
CA SER A 28 5.70 1.96 24.09
C SER A 28 4.69 2.98 24.62
N TRP A 29 5.15 4.09 25.19
CA TRP A 29 4.29 5.15 25.70
C TRP A 29 3.80 6.09 24.59
N ILE A 30 4.55 6.17 23.49
CA ILE A 30 4.26 7.01 22.32
C ILE A 30 2.93 6.60 21.66
N CYS A 31 2.58 5.30 21.68
CA CYS A 31 1.30 4.85 21.13
C CYS A 31 0.11 5.45 21.92
N ARG A 32 0.17 5.46 23.25
CA ARG A 32 -0.97 5.83 24.11
C ARG A 32 -1.42 7.28 23.99
N ILE A 33 -0.53 8.17 23.54
CA ILE A 33 -0.85 9.58 23.34
C ILE A 33 -1.64 9.82 22.05
N LYS A 34 -1.64 8.87 21.10
CA LYS A 34 -2.34 8.99 19.82
C LYS A 34 -3.85 8.76 20.02
N LYS A 35 -4.65 9.65 19.43
CA LYS A 35 -6.12 9.70 19.62
C LYS A 35 -6.90 9.21 18.41
N THR A 36 -6.26 9.12 17.26
CA THR A 36 -6.87 8.65 16.02
C THR A 36 -6.14 7.40 15.53
N CYS A 37 -6.85 6.56 14.77
CA CYS A 37 -6.25 5.39 14.13
C CYS A 37 -5.09 5.80 13.21
N VAL A 38 -5.28 6.84 12.38
CA VAL A 38 -4.27 7.30 11.42
C VAL A 38 -2.99 7.75 12.14
N ASP A 39 -3.11 8.56 13.19
CA ASP A 39 -1.94 9.02 13.94
C ASP A 39 -1.25 7.89 14.73
N CYS A 40 -2.02 6.87 15.12
CA CYS A 40 -1.51 5.68 15.77
C CYS A 40 -0.65 4.85 14.81
N LEU A 41 -1.22 4.53 13.65
CA LEU A 41 -0.66 3.58 12.71
C LEU A 41 0.51 4.16 11.89
N GLN A 42 0.70 5.48 11.85
CA GLN A 42 1.93 6.09 11.32
C GLN A 42 3.20 5.64 12.08
N LEU A 43 3.03 5.10 13.28
CA LEU A 43 4.10 4.47 14.03
C LEU A 43 4.02 2.95 13.79
N GLY A 44 4.96 2.40 13.03
CA GLY A 44 4.93 0.98 12.62
C GLY A 44 4.99 -0.05 13.76
N HIS A 45 5.25 0.38 15.00
CA HIS A 45 5.23 -0.46 16.21
C HIS A 45 3.94 -0.33 17.04
N CYS A 46 3.00 0.50 16.62
CA CYS A 46 1.71 0.70 17.26
C CYS A 46 0.59 -0.01 16.49
N SER A 47 -0.43 -0.43 17.23
CA SER A 47 -1.64 -1.06 16.71
C SER A 47 -2.87 -0.30 17.22
N TRP A 48 -3.95 -0.31 16.44
CA TRP A 48 -5.19 0.38 16.79
C TRP A 48 -6.28 -0.62 17.17
N CYS A 49 -6.92 -0.42 18.32
CA CYS A 49 -8.10 -1.19 18.70
C CYS A 49 -9.35 -0.49 18.23
N ARG A 50 -10.09 -1.07 17.27
CA ARG A 50 -11.26 -0.43 16.69
C ARG A 50 -12.40 -0.27 17.71
N ILE A 51 -12.76 -1.36 18.40
CA ILE A 51 -13.85 -1.37 19.39
C ILE A 51 -13.64 -0.36 20.51
N LYS A 52 -12.41 -0.26 21.05
CA LYS A 52 -12.10 0.64 22.17
C LYS A 52 -11.65 2.02 21.72
N SER A 53 -11.37 2.21 20.43
CA SER A 53 -10.77 3.43 19.87
C SER A 53 -9.50 3.87 20.61
N VAL A 54 -8.58 2.91 20.84
CA VAL A 54 -7.34 3.13 21.58
C VAL A 54 -6.13 2.61 20.82
N CYS A 55 -5.08 3.43 20.77
CA CYS A 55 -3.77 3.06 20.26
C CYS A 55 -2.91 2.37 21.34
N PHE A 56 -2.23 1.29 20.99
CA PHE A 56 -1.39 0.53 21.91
C PHE A 56 -0.15 -0.06 21.22
N SER A 57 0.83 -0.50 22.00
CA SER A 57 1.99 -1.24 21.48
C SER A 57 1.91 -2.71 21.90
N GLU A 58 2.05 -3.61 20.93
CA GLU A 58 2.09 -5.05 21.15
C GLU A 58 3.29 -5.51 21.98
N ARG A 59 4.37 -4.70 21.99
CA ARG A 59 5.53 -4.95 22.86
C ARG A 59 5.17 -4.87 24.34
N THR A 60 4.15 -4.09 24.71
CA THR A 60 3.73 -3.92 26.11
C THR A 60 2.42 -4.60 26.46
N ASN A 61 1.50 -4.76 25.51
CA ASN A 61 0.24 -5.46 25.72
C ASN A 61 -0.06 -6.30 24.47
N PRO A 62 -0.12 -7.64 24.57
CA PRO A 62 -0.45 -8.49 23.44
C PRO A 62 -1.85 -8.16 22.89
N ALA A 63 -2.01 -8.20 21.57
CA ALA A 63 -3.26 -7.87 20.89
C ALA A 63 -4.45 -8.70 21.40
N GLU A 64 -4.27 -10.02 21.55
CA GLU A 64 -5.30 -10.96 22.02
C GLU A 64 -5.83 -10.63 23.43
N GLN A 65 -5.00 -10.04 24.28
CA GLN A 65 -5.38 -9.69 25.64
C GLN A 65 -6.06 -8.32 25.71
N PHE A 66 -5.82 -7.46 24.72
CA PHE A 66 -6.22 -6.06 24.76
C PHE A 66 -7.42 -5.75 23.87
N CYS A 67 -7.51 -6.34 22.67
CA CYS A 67 -8.51 -6.01 21.67
C CYS A 67 -8.77 -7.12 20.65
N ASN A 68 -10.05 -7.50 20.49
CA ASN A 68 -10.46 -8.52 19.51
C ASN A 68 -10.30 -8.04 18.06
N GLU A 69 -10.57 -6.76 17.79
CA GLU A 69 -10.45 -6.16 16.45
C GLU A 69 -9.28 -5.17 16.42
N THR A 70 -8.10 -5.73 16.22
CA THR A 70 -6.85 -4.97 16.11
C THR A 70 -6.54 -4.66 14.65
N VAL A 71 -6.35 -3.39 14.35
CA VAL A 71 -5.91 -2.87 13.06
C VAL A 71 -4.39 -2.65 13.08
N ARG A 72 -3.72 -3.08 12.01
CA ARG A 72 -2.28 -2.93 11.79
C ARG A 72 -2.03 -2.36 10.40
N THR A 73 -0.87 -1.72 10.20
CA THR A 73 -0.42 -1.34 8.86
C THR A 73 0.14 -2.54 8.11
N HIS A 74 -0.32 -2.78 6.88
CA HIS A 74 0.34 -3.64 5.91
C HIS A 74 1.13 -2.78 4.92
N ASN A 75 2.31 -3.16 4.45
CA ASN A 75 3.01 -2.34 3.47
C ASN A 75 2.46 -2.62 2.06
N TYR A 76 1.55 -1.77 1.57
CA TYR A 76 1.04 -1.81 0.21
C TYR A 76 1.84 -0.93 -0.76
N GLU A 77 3.13 -0.67 -0.51
CA GLU A 77 3.99 0.18 -1.35
C GLU A 77 3.47 1.63 -1.56
N MET A 78 2.54 2.06 -0.72
CA MET A 78 2.01 3.43 -0.67
C MET A 78 2.83 4.31 0.27
N SER A 79 2.57 5.62 0.26
CA SER A 79 3.09 6.50 1.31
C SER A 79 2.58 6.05 2.68
N LEU A 80 3.36 6.31 3.75
CA LEU A 80 2.99 5.93 5.11
C LEU A 80 1.59 6.44 5.48
N TYR A 81 1.26 7.68 5.12
CA TYR A 81 -0.04 8.28 5.41
C TYR A 81 -1.18 7.58 4.68
N GLU A 82 -1.08 7.37 3.36
CA GLU A 82 -2.10 6.66 2.58
C GLU A 82 -2.33 5.24 3.09
N ASN A 83 -1.22 4.56 3.42
CA ASN A 83 -1.26 3.21 3.94
C ASN A 83 -1.97 3.11 5.30
N THR A 84 -1.74 4.10 6.17
CA THR A 84 -2.43 4.18 7.47
C THR A 84 -3.89 4.55 7.32
N ARG A 85 -4.22 5.44 6.38
CA ARG A 85 -5.60 5.81 6.08
C ARG A 85 -6.39 4.60 5.56
N CYS A 86 -5.80 3.88 4.61
CA CYS A 86 -6.28 2.62 4.06
C CYS A 86 -6.58 1.57 5.16
N ALA A 87 -5.68 1.38 6.12
CA ALA A 87 -5.89 0.44 7.22
C ALA A 87 -7.00 0.89 8.19
N CYS A 88 -7.18 2.20 8.38
CA CYS A 88 -8.10 2.75 9.36
C CYS A 88 -9.54 2.88 8.87
N GLU A 89 -9.75 3.10 7.58
CA GLU A 89 -11.08 3.22 6.98
C GLU A 89 -11.79 1.85 6.97
N ASP A 90 -13.08 1.85 7.33
CA ASP A 90 -13.83 0.61 7.56
C ASP A 90 -14.76 0.23 6.40
N THR A 91 -15.25 1.19 5.61
CA THR A 91 -16.43 0.91 4.76
C THR A 91 -16.66 1.81 3.56
N GLU A 92 -15.96 2.93 3.36
CA GLU A 92 -16.33 3.90 2.30
C GLU A 92 -15.12 4.54 1.63
N MET A 93 -14.08 3.77 1.34
CA MET A 93 -13.16 4.21 0.31
C MET A 93 -13.88 4.01 -1.02
N GLU A 94 -14.10 5.09 -1.78
CA GLU A 94 -14.66 5.01 -3.13
C GLU A 94 -13.84 3.97 -3.90
N ASN A 95 -14.49 2.87 -4.32
CA ASN A 95 -13.84 1.76 -4.99
C ASN A 95 -13.45 2.19 -6.41
N ASN A 96 -12.37 2.98 -6.49
CA ASN A 96 -11.81 3.54 -7.72
C ASN A 96 -10.94 2.51 -8.47
N CYS A 97 -11.23 1.22 -8.28
CA CYS A 97 -10.56 0.12 -8.95
C CYS A 97 -11.26 -0.30 -10.23
N ARG A 98 -12.26 0.48 -10.67
CA ARG A 98 -12.88 0.38 -12.00
C ARG A 98 -12.65 1.70 -12.74
N PRO A 99 -12.36 1.66 -14.05
CA PRO A 99 -12.27 2.85 -14.87
C PRO A 99 -13.54 3.71 -14.79
N GLU A 100 -13.38 5.03 -14.90
CA GLU A 100 -14.52 5.94 -14.93
C GLU A 100 -15.53 5.55 -16.02
N GLY A 101 -16.81 5.49 -15.66
CA GLY A 101 -17.88 5.09 -16.57
C GLY A 101 -18.10 3.58 -16.71
N MET A 102 -17.28 2.73 -16.08
CA MET A 102 -17.53 1.29 -15.97
C MET A 102 -18.16 0.94 -14.62
N THR A 103 -19.47 0.73 -14.61
CA THR A 103 -20.19 0.18 -13.43
C THR A 103 -20.19 -1.35 -13.40
N GLU A 104 -19.86 -1.98 -14.51
CA GLU A 104 -19.82 -3.44 -14.68
C GLU A 104 -18.38 -3.89 -15.01
N GLY A 105 -18.09 -5.17 -14.74
CA GLY A 105 -16.77 -5.76 -14.95
C GLY A 105 -15.95 -5.94 -13.66
N PRO A 106 -14.88 -6.76 -13.73
CA PRO A 106 -14.04 -7.04 -12.58
C PRO A 106 -13.15 -5.86 -12.25
N GLU A 107 -12.94 -5.62 -10.95
CA GLU A 107 -11.97 -4.63 -10.47
C GLU A 107 -10.57 -4.97 -10.95
N CYS A 108 -9.79 -3.94 -11.30
CA CYS A 108 -8.44 -4.10 -11.83
C CYS A 108 -8.36 -5.06 -13.03
N HIS A 109 -9.42 -5.11 -13.84
CA HIS A 109 -9.62 -6.04 -14.95
C HIS A 109 -9.40 -7.53 -14.60
N ALA A 110 -9.58 -7.92 -13.33
CA ALA A 110 -9.20 -9.25 -12.79
C ALA A 110 -7.70 -9.59 -12.90
N ARG A 111 -6.85 -8.59 -13.12
CA ARG A 111 -5.39 -8.73 -13.31
C ARG A 111 -4.59 -8.16 -12.15
N GLY A 112 -5.26 -7.86 -11.05
CA GLY A 112 -4.67 -7.32 -9.83
C GLY A 112 -5.60 -7.45 -8.64
N LYS A 113 -5.21 -6.81 -7.54
CA LYS A 113 -6.03 -6.68 -6.34
C LYS A 113 -6.43 -5.23 -6.13
N CYS A 114 -7.72 -4.98 -5.89
CA CYS A 114 -8.18 -3.69 -5.43
C CYS A 114 -7.87 -3.55 -3.94
N VAL A 115 -7.03 -2.59 -3.59
CA VAL A 115 -6.73 -2.26 -2.19
C VAL A 115 -6.86 -0.75 -2.05
N CYS A 116 -7.83 -0.33 -1.24
CA CYS A 116 -8.00 1.07 -0.87
C CYS A 116 -8.17 2.00 -2.08
N GLY A 117 -9.03 1.57 -3.01
CA GLY A 117 -9.34 2.32 -4.24
C GLY A 117 -8.20 2.37 -5.27
N LYS A 118 -7.12 1.59 -5.07
CA LYS A 118 -6.01 1.48 -6.03
C LYS A 118 -5.83 0.03 -6.47
N CYS A 119 -5.47 -0.16 -7.73
CA CYS A 119 -5.14 -1.48 -8.26
C CYS A 119 -3.67 -1.81 -8.08
N PHE A 120 -3.43 -2.99 -7.50
CA PHE A 120 -2.11 -3.61 -7.42
C PHE A 120 -2.04 -4.73 -8.43
N CYS A 121 -1.41 -4.47 -9.58
CA CYS A 121 -1.35 -5.42 -10.67
C CYS A 121 -0.52 -6.64 -10.29
N ASN A 122 -0.95 -7.80 -10.79
CA ASN A 122 -0.25 -9.05 -10.55
C ASN A 122 1.15 -8.95 -11.16
N ALA A 123 2.16 -8.79 -10.30
CA ALA A 123 3.53 -9.05 -10.65
C ALA A 123 3.65 -10.57 -10.86
N ASN A 124 3.39 -11.02 -12.08
CA ASN A 124 3.75 -12.37 -12.50
C ASN A 124 5.10 -12.29 -13.22
N PRO A 125 6.25 -12.30 -12.51
CA PRO A 125 7.46 -12.76 -13.14
C PRO A 125 7.26 -14.25 -13.37
N ASP A 126 6.71 -14.61 -14.54
CA ASP A 126 6.82 -15.97 -15.05
C ASP A 126 8.30 -16.35 -14.95
N PRO A 127 8.67 -17.41 -14.20
CA PRO A 127 10.08 -17.80 -14.04
C PRO A 127 10.78 -18.03 -15.38
N GLU A 128 10.01 -18.41 -16.41
CA GLU A 128 10.51 -18.61 -17.77
C GLU A 128 10.50 -17.31 -18.59
N ASN A 129 9.67 -16.33 -18.22
CA ASN A 129 9.52 -15.04 -18.92
C ASN A 129 9.48 -13.86 -17.94
N PRO A 130 10.61 -13.52 -17.29
CA PRO A 130 10.69 -12.47 -16.27
C PRO A 130 10.43 -11.07 -16.83
N SER A 131 10.37 -10.92 -18.16
CA SER A 131 10.00 -9.68 -18.84
C SER A 131 8.50 -9.45 -18.89
N LYS A 132 7.63 -10.41 -18.53
CA LYS A 132 6.17 -10.22 -18.54
C LYS A 132 5.74 -9.26 -17.43
N VAL A 133 5.10 -8.17 -17.80
CA VAL A 133 4.64 -7.14 -16.85
C VAL A 133 3.19 -6.75 -17.16
N ILE A 134 2.40 -6.55 -16.10
CA ILE A 134 1.06 -5.97 -16.15
C ILE A 134 1.12 -4.61 -15.45
N ILE A 135 0.65 -3.56 -16.12
CA ILE A 135 0.70 -2.17 -15.64
C ILE A 135 -0.61 -1.43 -15.94
N GLY A 136 -0.68 -0.18 -15.51
CA GLY A 136 -1.86 0.68 -15.65
C GLY A 136 -2.55 0.93 -14.31
N ASP A 137 -3.34 2.00 -14.24
CA ASP A 137 -4.05 2.39 -13.02
C ASP A 137 -5.13 1.36 -12.63
N HIS A 138 -5.59 0.57 -13.61
CA HIS A 138 -6.58 -0.49 -13.47
C HIS A 138 -6.06 -1.83 -14.01
N CYS A 139 -4.75 -2.01 -14.18
CA CYS A 139 -4.11 -3.22 -14.73
C CYS A 139 -4.56 -3.59 -16.16
N GLU A 140 -4.86 -2.59 -16.96
CA GLU A 140 -5.40 -2.68 -18.31
C GLU A 140 -4.33 -2.88 -19.39
N TYR A 141 -3.06 -2.81 -19.03
CA TYR A 141 -1.94 -2.91 -19.95
C TYR A 141 -1.00 -4.08 -19.64
N ASP A 142 -0.39 -4.64 -20.68
CA ASP A 142 0.72 -5.60 -20.53
C ASP A 142 1.67 -5.58 -21.73
N ASN A 143 2.73 -6.40 -21.71
CA ASN A 143 3.66 -6.52 -22.84
C ASN A 143 3.67 -7.91 -23.49
N PHE A 144 2.62 -8.72 -23.29
CA PHE A 144 2.64 -10.13 -23.71
C PHE A 144 1.30 -10.67 -24.25
N SER A 145 0.21 -9.90 -24.20
CA SER A 145 -1.10 -10.33 -24.72
C SER A 145 -1.30 -10.05 -26.21
N CYS A 146 -0.39 -9.31 -26.85
CA CYS A 146 -0.42 -9.02 -28.29
C CYS A 146 0.51 -9.96 -29.03
N ASP A 147 -0.02 -10.68 -30.01
CA ASP A 147 0.74 -11.55 -30.92
C ASP A 147 0.70 -11.01 -32.36
N GLY A 148 1.86 -10.94 -33.02
CA GLY A 148 1.98 -10.64 -34.44
C GLY A 148 2.95 -9.52 -34.81
N PRO A 149 3.14 -9.26 -36.12
CA PRO A 149 4.15 -8.31 -36.63
C PRO A 149 3.86 -6.82 -36.32
N LYS A 150 2.67 -6.53 -35.76
CA LYS A 150 2.30 -5.20 -35.26
C LYS A 150 2.63 -5.03 -33.77
N CYS A 151 2.90 -6.13 -33.06
CA CYS A 151 3.21 -6.16 -31.63
C CYS A 151 4.72 -6.04 -31.45
N ASN A 152 5.24 -4.82 -31.61
CA ASN A 152 6.69 -4.61 -31.64
C ASN A 152 7.25 -4.15 -30.29
N GLU A 153 6.54 -3.31 -29.55
CA GLU A 153 6.91 -2.82 -28.21
C GLU A 153 5.62 -2.46 -27.45
N GLY A 154 5.33 -3.16 -26.34
CA GLY A 154 4.21 -2.82 -25.45
C GLY A 154 4.44 -1.50 -24.70
N PRO A 155 3.51 -1.04 -23.84
CA PRO A 155 2.35 -1.78 -23.34
C PRO A 155 1.15 -1.83 -24.29
N TYR A 156 0.53 -2.99 -24.39
CA TYR A 156 -0.70 -3.27 -25.14
C TYR A 156 -1.93 -3.14 -24.24
N SER A 157 -2.94 -2.43 -24.72
CA SER A 157 -4.24 -2.34 -24.04
C SER A 157 -5.05 -3.60 -24.28
N ILE A 158 -5.56 -4.23 -23.22
CA ILE A 158 -6.47 -5.38 -23.35
C ILE A 158 -7.80 -4.98 -24.01
N ASN A 159 -8.25 -3.74 -23.82
CA ASN A 159 -9.50 -3.25 -24.40
C ASN A 159 -9.39 -3.13 -25.92
N GLU A 160 -8.23 -2.74 -26.44
CA GLU A 160 -7.97 -2.64 -27.88
C GLU A 160 -7.77 -4.03 -28.52
N LEU A 161 -7.12 -4.96 -27.82
CA LEU A 161 -6.91 -6.32 -28.31
C LEU A 161 -8.23 -7.09 -28.54
N HIS A 162 -9.25 -6.86 -27.70
CA HIS A 162 -10.58 -7.43 -27.92
C HIS A 162 -11.19 -6.97 -29.25
N ILE A 163 -11.05 -5.68 -29.58
CA ILE A 163 -11.57 -5.12 -30.84
C ILE A 163 -10.85 -5.74 -32.04
N TYR A 164 -9.52 -5.89 -31.99
CA TYR A 164 -8.78 -6.53 -33.07
C TYR A 164 -9.13 -8.03 -33.23
N ALA A 165 -9.35 -8.76 -32.12
CA ALA A 165 -9.75 -10.16 -32.20
C ALA A 165 -11.14 -10.32 -32.83
N GLU A 166 -12.09 -9.44 -32.49
CA GLU A 166 -13.44 -9.44 -33.05
C GLU A 166 -13.45 -9.06 -34.55
N GLU A 167 -12.68 -8.05 -34.96
CA GLU A 167 -12.56 -7.66 -36.38
C GLU A 167 -11.92 -8.74 -37.26
N ASN A 168 -11.01 -9.57 -36.70
CA ASN A 168 -10.34 -10.63 -37.45
C ASN A 168 -11.04 -11.99 -37.33
N ALA A 169 -11.99 -12.17 -36.41
CA ALA A 169 -12.80 -13.39 -36.32
C ALA A 169 -13.78 -13.54 -37.49
N ASP A 170 -14.22 -12.44 -38.09
CA ASP A 170 -15.14 -12.41 -39.24
C ASP A 170 -14.46 -12.77 -40.59
N VAL A 171 -13.15 -13.03 -40.59
CA VAL A 171 -12.37 -13.38 -41.80
C VAL A 171 -12.05 -14.89 -41.89
N SER A 172 -12.45 -15.70 -40.91
CA SER A 172 -12.18 -17.15 -40.90
C SER A 172 -13.28 -18.04 -41.48
N GLU A 173 -14.42 -17.50 -41.94
CA GLU A 173 -15.41 -18.26 -42.70
C GLU A 173 -15.31 -17.93 -44.21
N VAL A 174 -14.26 -18.42 -44.87
CA VAL A 174 -14.24 -18.51 -46.34
C VAL A 174 -14.17 -19.97 -46.75
N GLU A 175 -15.30 -20.42 -47.30
CA GLU A 175 -15.63 -21.67 -47.99
C GLU A 175 -14.44 -22.56 -48.41
N GLN A 176 -14.46 -23.83 -47.96
CA GLN A 176 -13.79 -24.91 -48.69
C GLN A 176 -14.59 -25.21 -49.98
N PRO A 177 -13.98 -25.17 -51.17
CA PRO A 177 -14.65 -25.63 -52.38
C PRO A 177 -14.83 -27.15 -52.34
N LEU A 178 -16.01 -27.59 -52.76
CA LEU A 178 -16.35 -28.93 -53.18
C LEU A 178 -15.30 -29.46 -54.17
N GLU A 179 -14.66 -30.60 -53.89
CA GLU A 179 -13.96 -31.38 -54.92
C GLU A 179 -14.81 -32.60 -55.31
N GLU A 180 -14.94 -32.79 -56.64
CA GLU A 180 -15.72 -33.82 -57.36
C GLU A 180 -15.24 -35.26 -57.13
#